data_AF-A0A418X9L0-F1
#
_entry.id   AF-A0A418X9L0-F1
#
_cell.length_a   1.000
_cell.length_b   1.000
_cell.length_c   1.000
_cell.angle_alpha   90.00
_cell.angle_beta   90.00
_cell.angle_gamma   90.00
#
_symmetry.space_group_name_H-M   'P 1'
#
loop_
_entity.id
_entity.type
_entity.pdbx_description
1 polymer ?
#
loop_
_entity_poly.entity_id
_entity_poly.type
_entity_poly.pdbx_seq_one_letter_code
_entity_poly.pdbx_strand_id
1 'polypeptide(L)'
;MLEENEYITHRAVVRAVEGLGAASTLTRDTYRRELVAYYQELQRQRTQWIQRARKNSQSRLLNELALKDQQIRELEQQVALLSASHKALILAVGEMGGIEAWRRFFASYDQAKDGVSKLS
;
A
#
# COMPACT_ATOMS: atom_id res chain seq x y z
N MET A 1 9.19 22.11 -19.63
CA MET A 1 7.79 22.36 -19.21
C MET A 1 6.91 21.11 -19.10
N LEU A 2 6.50 20.49 -20.22
CA LEU A 2 5.53 19.38 -20.17
C LEU A 2 6.11 18.18 -19.41
N GLU A 3 7.35 17.77 -19.72
CA GLU A 3 8.07 16.68 -19.05
C GLU A 3 8.38 17.00 -17.58
N GLU A 4 8.82 18.22 -17.30
CA GLU A 4 9.16 18.75 -15.97
C GLU A 4 7.94 19.07 -15.09
N ASN A 5 6.73 18.83 -15.60
CA ASN A 5 5.48 19.07 -14.90
C ASN A 5 5.24 20.55 -14.50
N GLU A 6 5.80 21.48 -15.27
CA GLU A 6 5.58 22.92 -15.08
C GLU A 6 4.34 23.37 -15.85
N TYR A 7 3.49 24.23 -15.26
CA TYR A 7 2.28 24.75 -15.89
C TYR A 7 2.57 25.54 -17.17
N ILE A 8 1.99 25.07 -18.28
CA ILE A 8 2.10 25.73 -19.58
C ILE A 8 1.15 26.92 -19.56
N THR A 9 1.72 28.11 -19.42
CA THR A 9 1.01 29.38 -19.54
C THR A 9 1.77 30.30 -20.47
N HIS A 10 1.11 31.24 -21.13
CA HIS A 10 1.76 32.20 -22.02
C HIS A 10 2.95 32.91 -21.36
N ARG A 11 2.86 33.25 -20.07
CA ARG A 11 3.96 33.87 -19.31
C ARG A 11 5.10 32.89 -19.00
N ALA A 12 4.78 31.63 -18.72
CA ALA A 12 5.78 30.61 -18.47
C ALA A 12 6.54 30.24 -19.76
N VAL A 13 5.85 30.19 -20.91
CA VAL A 13 6.50 30.00 -22.23
C VAL A 13 7.47 31.14 -22.55
N VAL A 14 7.10 32.40 -22.29
CA VAL A 14 8.01 33.56 -22.48
C VAL A 14 9.24 33.48 -21.57
N ARG A 15 9.09 32.98 -20.33
CA ARG A 15 10.25 32.79 -19.43
C ARG A 15 11.16 31.64 -19.88
N ALA A 16 10.59 30.60 -20.48
CA ALA A 16 11.31 29.40 -20.87
C ALA A 16 12.04 29.53 -22.22
N VAL A 17 11.60 30.42 -23.11
CA VAL A 17 12.18 30.60 -24.44
C VAL A 17 12.82 31.97 -24.56
N GLU A 18 14.14 32.01 -24.63
CA GLU A 18 14.89 33.23 -24.87
C GLU A 18 14.52 33.84 -26.23
N GLY A 19 14.36 35.17 -26.27
CA GLY A 19 14.00 35.90 -27.49
C GLY A 19 12.51 36.02 -27.79
N LEU A 20 11.63 35.39 -26.99
CA LEU A 20 10.21 35.75 -26.99
C LEU A 20 10.01 37.07 -26.23
N GLY A 21 9.32 38.02 -26.87
CA GLY A 21 8.91 39.27 -26.22
C GLY A 21 7.82 39.06 -25.17
N ALA A 22 7.00 40.07 -24.91
CA ALA A 22 5.93 39.96 -23.92
C ALA A 22 4.93 38.85 -24.25
N ALA A 23 4.25 38.29 -23.22
CA ALA A 23 3.23 37.25 -23.39
C ALA A 23 2.07 37.68 -24.32
N SER A 24 1.83 38.98 -24.44
CA SER A 24 0.87 39.55 -25.40
C SER A 24 1.24 39.25 -26.86
N THR A 25 2.52 39.04 -27.18
CA THR A 25 2.99 38.63 -28.51
C THR A 25 2.51 37.24 -28.86
N LEU A 26 2.48 36.32 -27.88
CA LEU A 26 1.96 34.97 -28.06
C LEU A 26 0.43 34.95 -28.19
N THR A 27 -0.28 35.83 -27.47
CA THR A 27 -1.75 35.85 -27.51
C THR A 27 -2.33 36.61 -28.71
N ARG A 28 -1.54 37.49 -29.34
CA ARG A 28 -1.93 38.26 -30.54
C ARG A 28 -1.70 37.49 -31.84
N ASP A 29 -0.68 36.63 -31.89
CA ASP A 29 -0.41 35.74 -33.00
C ASP A 29 -1.29 34.49 -32.89
N THR A 30 -2.18 34.30 -33.87
CA THR A 30 -3.17 33.22 -33.90
C THR A 30 -2.51 31.84 -33.82
N TYR A 31 -1.43 31.63 -34.58
CA TYR A 31 -0.73 30.35 -34.65
C TYR A 31 -0.06 30.03 -33.31
N ARG A 32 0.63 31.02 -32.73
CA ARG A 32 1.32 30.83 -31.43
C ARG A 32 0.33 30.58 -30.30
N ARG A 33 -0.79 31.29 -30.30
CA ARG A 33 -1.86 31.10 -29.32
C ARG A 33 -2.46 29.69 -29.41
N GLU A 34 -2.75 29.22 -30.62
CA GLU A 34 -3.28 27.87 -30.84
C GLU A 34 -2.29 26.79 -30.41
N LEU A 35 -0.99 27.00 -30.68
CA LEU A 35 0.05 26.07 -30.24
C LEU A 35 0.13 25.99 -28.71
N VAL A 36 0.09 27.12 -28.00
CA VAL A 36 0.06 27.13 -26.53
C VAL A 36 -1.20 26.44 -26.01
N ALA A 37 -2.37 26.71 -26.61
CA ALA A 37 -3.64 26.09 -26.23
C ALA A 37 -3.61 24.56 -26.43
N TYR A 38 -3.03 24.09 -27.53
CA TYR A 38 -2.85 22.66 -27.79
C TYR A 38 -2.02 21.98 -26.70
N TYR A 39 -0.87 22.55 -26.35
CA TYR A 39 -0.02 21.98 -25.30
C TYR A 39 -0.61 22.11 -23.89
N GLN A 40 -1.40 23.15 -23.62
CA GLN A 40 -2.19 23.26 -22.39
C GLN A 40 -3.21 22.13 -22.26
N GLU A 41 -3.90 21.82 -23.35
CA GLU A 41 -4.87 20.72 -23.38
C GLU A 41 -4.18 19.36 -23.19
N LEU A 42 -3.03 19.15 -23.83
CA LEU A 42 -2.23 17.95 -23.63
C LEU A 42 -1.76 17.80 -22.17
N GLN A 43 -1.34 18.89 -21.54
CA GLN A 43 -0.99 18.89 -20.11
C GLN A 43 -2.20 18.55 -19.23
N ARG A 44 -3.38 19.10 -19.53
CA ARG A 44 -4.62 18.80 -18.79
C ARG A 44 -4.97 17.31 -18.86
N GLN A 45 -4.89 16.73 -20.06
CA GLN A 45 -5.13 15.30 -20.25
C GLN A 45 -4.14 14.45 -19.46
N ARG A 46 -2.84 14.74 -19.55
CA ARG A 46 -1.81 14.03 -18.78
C ARG A 46 -2.07 14.10 -17.27
N THR A 47 -2.37 15.27 -16.74
CA THR A 47 -2.68 15.44 -15.31
C THR A 47 -3.89 14.62 -14.90
N GLN A 48 -4.96 14.60 -15.70
CA GLN A 48 -6.13 13.77 -15.42
C GLN A 48 -5.77 12.27 -15.37
N TRP A 49 -4.94 11.80 -16.28
CA TRP A 49 -4.49 10.40 -16.28
C TRP A 49 -3.68 10.06 -15.03
N ILE A 50 -2.75 10.93 -14.64
CA ILE A 50 -1.96 10.78 -13.41
C ILE A 50 -2.87 10.75 -12.18
N GLN A 51 -3.85 11.66 -12.09
CA GLN A 51 -4.78 11.71 -10.97
C GLN A 51 -5.65 10.45 -10.89
N ARG A 52 -6.15 9.95 -12.03
CA ARG A 52 -6.89 8.68 -12.07
C ARG A 52 -6.02 7.50 -11.64
N ALA A 53 -4.78 7.43 -12.12
CA ALA A 53 -3.83 6.37 -11.74
C ALA A 53 -3.55 6.39 -10.23
N ARG A 54 -3.32 7.58 -9.64
CA ARG A 54 -3.10 7.75 -8.20
C ARG A 54 -4.33 7.36 -7.36
N LYS A 55 -5.53 7.72 -7.81
CA LYS A 55 -6.78 7.34 -7.13
C LYS A 55 -6.97 5.82 -7.14
N ASN A 56 -6.72 5.19 -8.29
CA ASN A 56 -6.84 3.74 -8.45
C ASN A 56 -5.78 3.00 -7.61
N SER A 57 -4.53 3.48 -7.56
CA SER A 57 -3.49 2.88 -6.73
C SER A 57 -3.79 3.00 -5.23
N GLN A 58 -4.31 4.15 -4.79
CA GLN A 58 -4.71 4.36 -3.40
C GLN A 58 -5.89 3.45 -3.01
N SER A 59 -6.90 3.33 -3.88
CA SER A 59 -8.02 2.42 -3.65
C SER A 59 -7.57 0.96 -3.57
N ARG A 60 -6.62 0.55 -4.42
CA ARG A 60 -6.04 -0.80 -4.38
C ARG A 60 -5.30 -1.08 -3.06
N LEU A 61 -4.48 -0.12 -2.61
CA LEU A 61 -3.77 -0.20 -1.33
C LEU A 61 -4.72 -0.32 -0.14
N LEU A 62 -5.81 0.45 -0.11
CA LEU A 62 -6.82 0.38 0.95
C LEU A 62 -7.54 -0.98 0.97
N ASN A 63 -7.85 -1.54 -0.20
CA ASN A 63 -8.47 -2.86 -0.28
C ASN A 63 -7.51 -3.96 0.19
N GLU A 64 -6.23 -3.89 -0.20
CA GLU A 64 -5.22 -4.85 0.24
C GLU A 64 -4.99 -4.79 1.75
N LEU A 65 -4.95 -3.58 2.32
CA LEU A 65 -4.89 -3.39 3.77
C LEU A 65 -6.09 -4.02 4.48
N ALA A 66 -7.31 -3.77 3.99
CA ALA A 66 -8.52 -4.34 4.59
C ALA A 66 -8.54 -5.87 4.56
N LEU A 67 -8.07 -6.48 3.46
CA LEU A 67 -7.92 -7.94 3.34
C LEU A 67 -6.89 -8.49 4.34
N LYS A 68 -5.75 -7.80 4.50
CA LYS A 68 -4.73 -8.19 5.47
C LYS A 68 -5.22 -8.05 6.91
N ASP A 69 -5.95 -6.99 7.24
CA ASP A 69 -6.56 -6.81 8.55
C ASP A 69 -7.57 -7.92 8.87
N GLN A 70 -8.35 -8.36 7.87
CA GLN A 70 -9.24 -9.51 8.03
C GLN A 70 -8.45 -10.79 8.31
N GLN A 71 -7.39 -11.05 7.53
CA GLN A 71 -6.55 -12.22 7.69
C GLN A 71 -5.88 -12.25 9.08
N ILE A 72 -5.44 -11.09 9.59
CA ILE A 72 -4.88 -10.96 10.94
C ILE A 72 -5.93 -11.35 11.99
N ARG A 73 -7.15 -10.79 11.91
CA ARG A 73 -8.23 -11.13 12.86
C ARG A 73 -8.58 -12.62 12.86
N GLU A 74 -8.62 -13.24 11.69
CA GLU A 74 -8.88 -14.68 11.56
C GLU A 74 -7.78 -15.52 12.22
N LEU A 75 -6.51 -15.15 12.01
CA LEU A 75 -5.37 -15.83 12.62
C LEU A 75 -5.35 -15.65 14.15
N GLU A 76 -5.62 -14.44 14.64
CA GLU A 76 -5.73 -14.16 16.07
C GLU A 76 -6.84 -15.01 16.72
N GLN A 77 -7.98 -15.15 16.05
CA GLN A 77 -9.08 -15.99 16.51
C GLN A 77 -8.67 -17.48 16.55
N GLN A 78 -7.95 -17.97 15.54
CA GLN A 78 -7.45 -19.35 15.52
C GLN A 78 -6.44 -19.60 16.65
N VAL A 79 -5.52 -18.67 16.89
CA VAL A 79 -4.55 -18.76 17.99
C VAL A 79 -5.26 -18.77 19.35
N ALA A 80 -6.28 -17.91 19.52
CA ALA A 80 -7.07 -17.88 20.75
C ALA A 80 -7.82 -19.20 20.99
N LEU A 81 -8.46 -19.76 19.95
CA LEU A 81 -9.16 -21.04 20.02
C LEU A 81 -8.20 -22.19 20.35
N LEU A 82 -7.05 -22.26 19.66
CA LEU A 82 -6.05 -23.30 19.90
C LEU A 82 -5.48 -23.20 21.31
N SER A 83 -5.20 -21.99 21.78
CA SER A 83 -4.73 -21.76 23.15
C SER A 83 -5.75 -22.19 24.20
N ALA A 84 -7.04 -21.91 23.97
CA ALA A 84 -8.11 -22.36 24.84
C ALA A 84 -8.24 -23.90 24.85
N SER A 85 -8.16 -24.53 23.67
CA SER A 85 -8.17 -25.98 23.53
C SER A 85 -6.99 -26.63 24.28
N HIS A 86 -5.78 -26.12 24.09
CA HIS A 86 -4.60 -26.61 24.80
C HIS A 86 -4.74 -26.47 26.32
N LYS A 87 -5.25 -25.35 26.82
CA LYS A 87 -5.53 -25.16 28.25
C LYS A 87 -6.54 -26.16 28.78
N ALA A 88 -7.62 -26.42 28.03
CA ALA A 88 -8.64 -27.39 28.42
C ALA A 88 -8.06 -28.82 28.49
N LEU A 89 -7.26 -29.22 27.49
CA LEU A 89 -6.58 -30.52 27.49
C LEU A 89 -5.63 -30.68 28.68
N ILE A 90 -4.84 -29.64 28.96
CA ILE A 90 -3.95 -29.54 30.12
C ILE A 90 -4.72 -29.80 31.42
N LEU A 91 -5.84 -29.11 31.63
CA LEU A 91 -6.66 -29.28 32.83
C LEU A 91 -7.24 -30.69 32.92
N ALA A 92 -7.79 -31.22 31.82
CA ALA A 92 -8.36 -32.57 31.77
C ALA A 92 -7.32 -33.66 32.10
N VAL A 93 -6.09 -33.55 31.59
CA VAL A 93 -4.99 -34.49 31.91
C VAL A 93 -4.61 -34.37 33.39
N GLY A 94 -4.60 -33.16 33.95
CA GLY A 94 -4.37 -32.93 35.38
C GLY A 94 -5.41 -33.57 36.27
N GLU A 95 -6.69 -33.43 35.92
CA GLU A 95 -7.81 -34.02 36.66
C GLU A 95 -7.82 -35.56 36.54
N MET A 96 -7.49 -36.11 35.37
CA MET A 96 -7.55 -37.57 35.14
C MET A 96 -6.36 -38.36 35.69
N GLY A 97 -5.16 -37.78 35.78
CA GLY A 97 -3.95 -38.57 36.05
C GLY A 97 -2.86 -37.90 36.88
N GLY A 98 -3.06 -36.65 37.34
CA GLY A 98 -2.07 -35.93 38.15
C GLY A 98 -0.70 -35.77 37.49
N ILE A 99 0.32 -35.41 38.29
CA ILE A 99 1.68 -35.07 37.82
C ILE A 99 2.35 -36.17 36.98
N GLU A 100 2.00 -37.44 37.20
CA GLU A 100 2.59 -38.58 36.47
C GLU A 100 2.12 -38.63 35.01
N ALA A 101 0.83 -38.40 34.76
CA ALA A 101 0.27 -38.31 33.41
C ALA A 101 0.80 -37.08 32.65
N TRP A 102 1.00 -35.97 33.37
CA TRP A 102 1.64 -34.77 32.85
C TRP A 102 3.06 -35.02 32.34
N ARG A 103 3.91 -35.66 33.14
CA ARG A 103 5.29 -35.98 32.72
C ARG A 103 5.33 -36.82 31.45
N ARG A 104 4.46 -37.82 31.35
CA ARG A 104 4.41 -38.72 30.20
C ARG A 104 3.92 -38.01 28.92
N PHE A 105 2.94 -37.12 29.04
CA PHE A 105 2.38 -36.40 27.90
C PHE A 105 3.30 -35.27 27.40
N PHE A 106 4.00 -34.57 28.29
CA PHE A 106 4.88 -33.46 27.90
C PHE A 106 6.32 -33.87 27.55
N ALA A 107 6.76 -35.08 27.90
CA ALA A 107 8.07 -35.61 27.51
C ALA A 107 8.26 -35.69 25.97
N SER A 108 7.17 -35.79 25.20
CA SER A 108 7.20 -35.75 23.73
C SER A 108 7.24 -34.34 23.15
N TYR A 109 6.86 -33.31 23.92
CA TYR A 109 6.82 -31.91 23.48
C TYR A 109 8.19 -31.23 23.51
N ASP A 110 9.13 -31.71 24.34
CA ASP A 110 10.52 -31.21 24.35
C ASP A 110 11.20 -31.40 22.98
N GLN A 111 10.88 -32.47 22.24
CA GLN A 111 11.41 -32.70 20.89
C GLN A 111 10.86 -31.71 19.84
N ALA A 112 9.65 -31.18 20.04
CA ALA A 112 9.04 -30.21 19.13
C ALA A 112 9.61 -28.79 19.33
N LYS A 113 10.06 -28.47 20.55
CA LYS A 113 10.64 -27.17 20.92
C LYS A 113 11.97 -26.92 20.21
N ASP A 114 12.78 -27.96 20.03
CA ASP A 114 14.06 -27.91 19.30
C ASP A 114 13.93 -27.55 17.82
N GLY A 115 12.76 -27.80 17.21
CA GLY A 115 12.48 -27.42 15.82
C GLY A 115 12.23 -25.93 15.62
N VAL A 116 11.66 -25.26 16.63
CA VAL A 116 11.31 -23.82 16.55
C VAL A 116 12.51 -22.92 16.85
N SER A 117 13.43 -23.34 17.72
CA SER A 117 14.70 -22.62 17.98
C SER A 117 15.68 -22.65 16.81
N LYS A 118 15.47 -23.50 15.79
CA LYS A 118 16.30 -23.53 14.56
C LYS A 118 15.82 -22.56 13.47
N LEU A 119 14.74 -21.83 13.70
CA LEU A 119 14.15 -20.87 12.75
C LEU A 119 14.29 -19.40 13.19
N SER A 120 15.00 -19.12 14.29
CA SER A 120 15.40 -17.78 14.75
C SER A 120 16.88 -17.53 14.50
#